data_AF-A0A0P0MEZ7-F1
#
_entry.id   AF-A0A0P0MEZ7-F1
#
_cell.length_a   1.000
_cell.length_b   1.000
_cell.length_c   1.000
_cell.angle_alpha   90.00
_cell.angle_beta   90.00
_cell.angle_gamma   90.00
#
_symmetry.space_group_name_H-M   'P 1'
#
loop_
_entity.id
_entity.type
_entity.pdbx_description
1 polymer ?
#
loop_
_entity_poly.entity_id
_entity_poly.type
_entity_poly.pdbx_seq_one_letter_code
_entity_poly.pdbx_strand_id
1 'polypeptide(L)'
;MDQILNLRCKFTLLALCAALTSCGGGGGGSSPAALADNSASSPSGASPPVLNPLPPDAVTSGVFSGTWVMGSPTADSVTFNVHSVDQQGTVSIEFGTSSVQYDQQLAPVQLQMDKPLEMMLTNLKAGTRYFYRLRFLASNSKDVVVTPEYEFQTAKPAGQAFVFAIQGDSHPERLKTQFDADLYKRTLLRAAADKPDFYILSGDDFSVDTLNPDTITQALVRERYTLQRPYLNLIGRTSPLYLVNGNHEQAARYLLNGTPNNVAVWAQNARNSLYSQPAPNAFYSGNLEQVPFIGLLRNYFAWNWGDALFVVIDPYWESPVAVDNQFGGTVKRLSMWDVTHGDAQYNWLKRTLEQSKAKYKFVFAHHVMGTGRGGIELAKLWEWGGESQNGQLDFAGQRPNWTTPIHQLMAANKVSIFFQGHDHIWVRQKLDGVTYQTLSQPADPNYTLWNADAYLTGDKFPNTGYTRVSVSPNQVKVDYVRTYLQKDEGPGKVHGEVAFTYTLP
;
A
#
# COMPACT_ATOMS: atom_id res chain seq x y z
N MET A 1 -56.99 -23.35 24.79
CA MET A 1 -57.08 -22.14 23.95
C MET A 1 -55.97 -22.21 22.92
N ASP A 2 -55.95 -23.22 22.04
CA ASP A 2 -56.83 -23.44 20.86
C ASP A 2 -56.61 -22.35 19.81
N GLN A 3 -56.55 -22.55 18.50
CA GLN A 3 -56.41 -23.67 17.55
C GLN A 3 -56.20 -22.98 16.16
N ILE A 4 -55.36 -23.55 15.29
CA ILE A 4 -55.58 -23.88 13.85
C ILE A 4 -56.33 -22.89 12.89
N LEU A 5 -55.72 -22.59 11.72
CA LEU A 5 -56.18 -22.79 10.30
C LEU A 5 -55.51 -21.77 9.34
N ASN A 6 -54.65 -22.17 8.39
CA ASN A 6 -54.90 -22.66 7.01
C ASN A 6 -55.73 -21.74 6.08
N LEU A 7 -55.11 -21.23 4.99
CA LEU A 7 -55.68 -21.34 3.65
C LEU A 7 -54.62 -21.15 2.53
N ARG A 8 -54.57 -22.14 1.63
CA ARG A 8 -53.89 -22.11 0.32
C ARG A 8 -54.83 -21.49 -0.71
N CYS A 9 -54.29 -20.86 -1.75
CA CYS A 9 -54.89 -20.96 -3.08
C CYS A 9 -53.81 -20.93 -4.16
N LYS A 10 -53.81 -21.97 -4.99
CA LYS A 10 -53.02 -22.15 -6.21
C LYS A 10 -53.78 -21.52 -7.38
N PHE A 11 -53.07 -20.99 -8.36
CA PHE A 11 -53.47 -21.17 -9.76
C PHE A 11 -52.24 -21.51 -10.61
N THR A 12 -52.49 -22.41 -11.56
CA THR A 12 -51.57 -23.09 -12.47
C THR A 12 -52.07 -22.81 -13.89
N LEU A 13 -51.28 -23.20 -14.90
CA LEU A 13 -51.52 -23.26 -16.36
C LEU A 13 -51.06 -22.05 -17.18
N LEU A 14 -50.44 -22.19 -18.35
CA LEU A 14 -49.98 -23.37 -19.12
C LEU A 14 -49.00 -22.86 -20.20
N ALA A 15 -48.04 -23.70 -20.57
CA ALA A 15 -47.13 -23.54 -21.70
C ALA A 15 -47.83 -23.67 -23.08
N LEU A 16 -47.24 -23.09 -24.13
CA LEU A 16 -47.34 -23.62 -25.49
C LEU A 16 -46.04 -23.39 -26.26
N CYS A 17 -45.49 -24.49 -26.78
CA CYS A 17 -44.37 -24.54 -27.73
C CYS A 17 -44.85 -24.30 -29.16
N ALA A 18 -43.97 -23.78 -30.02
CA ALA A 18 -43.96 -24.11 -31.44
C ALA A 18 -42.54 -24.00 -32.00
N ALA A 19 -42.03 -25.12 -32.50
CA ALA A 19 -40.82 -25.21 -33.32
C ALA A 19 -41.24 -25.31 -34.79
N LEU A 20 -40.48 -24.69 -35.69
CA LEU A 20 -40.47 -25.02 -37.11
C LEU A 20 -39.02 -25.03 -37.60
N THR A 21 -38.62 -26.18 -38.15
CA THR A 21 -37.43 -26.42 -38.96
C THR A 21 -37.76 -26.20 -40.43
N SER A 22 -36.80 -25.68 -41.20
CA SER A 22 -36.69 -26.03 -42.63
C SER A 22 -35.23 -25.94 -43.08
N CYS A 23 -34.85 -26.89 -43.94
CA CYS A 23 -33.51 -27.14 -44.46
C CYS A 23 -33.37 -26.62 -45.91
N GLY A 24 -32.11 -26.40 -46.33
CA GLY A 24 -31.64 -26.36 -47.73
C GLY A 24 -31.34 -24.94 -48.23
N GLY A 25 -30.23 -24.64 -48.91
CA GLY A 25 -29.09 -25.41 -49.40
C GLY A 25 -28.40 -24.61 -50.52
N GLY A 26 -27.06 -24.60 -50.53
CA GLY A 26 -26.20 -24.53 -51.71
C GLY A 26 -26.02 -23.20 -52.49
N GLY A 27 -24.75 -22.78 -52.64
CA GLY A 27 -24.25 -22.34 -53.94
C GLY A 27 -23.53 -20.98 -54.01
N GLY A 28 -22.25 -21.02 -54.41
CA GLY A 28 -21.69 -20.07 -55.37
C GLY A 28 -20.94 -18.88 -54.79
N GLY A 29 -19.63 -18.90 -54.97
CA GLY A 29 -18.72 -17.86 -54.49
C GLY A 29 -18.62 -16.63 -55.38
N SER A 30 -17.95 -15.61 -54.84
CA SER A 30 -17.11 -14.68 -55.57
C SER A 30 -16.33 -13.85 -54.55
N SER A 31 -15.02 -14.07 -54.49
CA SER A 31 -14.05 -13.12 -53.93
C SER A 31 -14.20 -11.76 -54.65
N PRO A 32 -13.71 -10.66 -54.04
CA PRO A 32 -12.35 -10.30 -54.39
C PRO A 32 -11.50 -9.71 -53.27
N ALA A 33 -10.19 -9.84 -53.52
CA ALA A 33 -9.12 -8.91 -53.18
C ALA A 33 -8.72 -8.75 -51.71
N ALA A 34 -7.65 -9.48 -51.40
CA ALA A 34 -6.72 -9.20 -50.31
C ALA A 34 -6.14 -7.79 -50.40
N LEU A 35 -6.09 -7.10 -49.25
CA LEU A 35 -5.05 -6.13 -48.95
C LEU A 35 -4.22 -6.72 -47.82
N ALA A 36 -2.95 -6.95 -48.14
CA ALA A 36 -1.93 -7.40 -47.23
C ALA A 36 -1.67 -6.32 -46.17
N ASP A 37 -1.70 -6.70 -44.90
CA ASP A 37 -1.11 -5.90 -43.84
C ASP A 37 -0.02 -6.72 -43.14
N ASN A 38 1.21 -6.20 -43.26
CA ASN A 38 2.41 -6.76 -42.68
C ASN A 38 2.38 -6.56 -41.17
N SER A 39 1.97 -7.59 -40.42
CA SER A 39 2.24 -7.65 -38.98
C SER A 39 3.44 -8.56 -38.73
N ALA A 40 4.60 -7.93 -38.51
CA ALA A 40 5.77 -8.57 -37.96
C ALA A 40 5.45 -9.08 -36.55
N SER A 41 5.44 -10.40 -36.40
CA SER A 41 5.31 -11.11 -35.13
C SER A 41 6.45 -10.75 -34.19
N SER A 42 6.13 -10.10 -33.08
CA SER A 42 7.02 -10.03 -31.91
C SER A 42 6.72 -11.22 -30.99
N PRO A 43 7.73 -11.97 -30.52
CA PRO A 43 7.49 -13.16 -29.70
C PRO A 43 7.02 -12.76 -28.31
N SER A 44 5.90 -13.32 -27.88
CA SER A 44 5.42 -13.29 -26.51
C SER A 44 6.43 -14.01 -25.60
N GLY A 45 7.23 -13.24 -24.87
CA GLY A 45 8.09 -13.77 -23.81
C GLY A 45 7.23 -14.31 -22.69
N ALA A 46 7.14 -15.64 -22.58
CA ALA A 46 6.60 -16.30 -21.41
C ALA A 46 7.45 -15.94 -20.18
N SER A 47 6.81 -15.40 -19.15
CA SER A 47 7.45 -15.19 -17.84
C SER A 47 7.96 -16.53 -17.28
N PRO A 48 9.17 -16.60 -16.71
CA PRO A 48 9.68 -17.83 -16.13
C PRO A 48 8.80 -18.28 -14.95
N PRO A 49 8.64 -19.59 -14.73
CA PRO A 49 7.88 -20.12 -13.61
C PRO A 49 8.50 -19.66 -12.29
N VAL A 50 7.68 -19.05 -11.44
CA VAL A 50 8.07 -18.69 -10.07
C VAL A 50 8.25 -19.99 -9.30
N LEU A 51 9.49 -20.29 -8.91
CA LEU A 51 9.77 -21.35 -7.94
C LEU A 51 9.17 -20.94 -6.60
N ASN A 52 8.17 -21.68 -6.13
CA ASN A 52 7.62 -21.52 -4.78
C ASN A 52 8.77 -21.71 -3.76
N PRO A 53 9.01 -20.76 -2.85
CA PRO A 53 9.81 -21.05 -1.66
C PRO A 53 9.14 -22.20 -0.91
N LEU A 54 9.93 -23.20 -0.54
CA LEU A 54 9.47 -24.32 0.29
C LEU A 54 8.77 -23.80 1.56
N PRO A 55 7.69 -24.46 2.03
CA PRO A 55 7.10 -24.16 3.33
C PRO A 55 8.15 -24.36 4.44
N PRO A 56 8.11 -23.58 5.54
CA PRO A 56 8.92 -23.89 6.70
C PRO A 56 8.32 -25.11 7.41
N ASP A 57 8.85 -26.29 7.12
CA ASP A 57 8.69 -27.46 7.97
C ASP A 57 9.65 -27.38 9.17
N ALA A 58 9.10 -27.72 10.34
CA ALA A 58 9.75 -28.13 11.59
C ALA A 58 10.89 -27.26 12.16
N VAL A 59 10.65 -26.69 13.35
CA VAL A 59 11.64 -26.04 14.21
C VAL A 59 12.73 -27.06 14.59
N THR A 60 13.83 -27.07 13.84
CA THR A 60 15.12 -27.58 14.30
C THR A 60 15.82 -26.45 15.04
N SER A 61 16.37 -26.71 16.22
CA SER A 61 17.33 -25.82 16.87
C SER A 61 18.50 -25.56 15.89
N GLY A 62 18.52 -24.37 15.28
CA GLY A 62 19.40 -24.05 14.14
C GLY A 62 18.83 -23.07 13.11
N VAL A 63 17.60 -22.55 13.30
CA VAL A 63 16.98 -21.57 12.39
C VAL A 63 16.62 -20.29 13.15
N PHE A 64 16.86 -19.13 12.53
CA PHE A 64 16.38 -17.84 13.00
C PHE A 64 14.88 -17.72 12.67
N SER A 65 14.02 -17.66 13.69
CA SER A 65 12.56 -17.52 13.57
C SER A 65 12.10 -16.06 13.51
N GLY A 66 13.02 -15.10 13.64
CA GLY A 66 12.71 -13.68 13.56
C GLY A 66 12.40 -13.20 12.14
N THR A 67 11.87 -11.98 12.09
CA THR A 67 11.54 -11.24 10.87
C THR A 67 12.43 -10.02 10.76
N TRP A 68 12.68 -9.55 9.54
CA TRP A 68 13.27 -8.26 9.30
C TRP A 68 12.66 -7.60 8.06
N VAL A 69 12.48 -6.29 8.16
CA VAL A 69 12.02 -5.46 7.05
C VAL A 69 12.96 -4.28 6.93
N MET A 70 13.22 -3.84 5.69
CA MET A 70 13.99 -2.63 5.44
C MET A 70 13.05 -1.42 5.40
N GLY A 71 13.60 -0.25 5.71
CA GLY A 71 12.91 1.03 5.62
C GLY A 71 13.89 2.19 5.50
N SER A 72 13.35 3.37 5.18
CA SER A 72 14.10 4.63 5.09
C SER A 72 15.39 4.60 4.23
N PRO A 73 15.42 3.96 3.03
CA PRO A 73 16.62 3.95 2.20
C PRO A 73 16.99 5.35 1.72
N THR A 74 18.26 5.72 1.73
CA THR A 74 18.76 6.98 1.15
C THR A 74 19.64 6.66 -0.08
N ALA A 75 20.38 7.66 -0.55
CA ALA A 75 21.45 7.45 -1.51
C ALA A 75 22.62 6.63 -0.94
N ASP A 76 22.79 6.58 0.39
CA ASP A 76 23.99 6.07 1.05
C ASP A 76 23.71 5.23 2.31
N SER A 77 22.44 4.96 2.63
CA SER A 77 22.05 4.17 3.78
C SER A 77 20.75 3.40 3.57
N VAL A 78 20.52 2.37 4.40
CA VAL A 78 19.24 1.68 4.56
C VAL A 78 19.14 1.14 5.98
N THR A 79 17.95 1.16 6.56
CA THR A 79 17.72 0.65 7.92
C THR A 79 17.01 -0.69 7.87
N PHE A 80 17.55 -1.66 8.59
CA PHE A 80 16.95 -2.96 8.85
C PHE A 80 16.25 -2.92 10.22
N ASN A 81 14.96 -3.23 10.27
CA ASN A 81 14.22 -3.41 11.51
C ASN A 81 14.03 -4.91 11.77
N VAL A 82 14.83 -5.47 12.67
CA VAL A 82 14.85 -6.90 13.03
C VAL A 82 14.02 -7.12 14.28
N HIS A 83 13.18 -8.15 14.30
CA HIS A 83 12.35 -8.50 15.46
C HIS A 83 12.15 -10.01 15.55
N SER A 84 12.33 -10.57 16.74
CA SER A 84 11.94 -11.93 17.06
C SER A 84 11.16 -11.92 18.37
N VAL A 85 10.07 -12.66 18.43
CA VAL A 85 9.22 -12.77 19.63
C VAL A 85 9.88 -13.63 20.71
N ASP A 86 10.62 -14.66 20.30
CA ASP A 86 11.09 -15.74 21.16
C ASP A 86 12.61 -15.99 21.13
N GLN A 87 13.36 -15.25 20.30
CA GLN A 87 14.82 -15.39 20.20
C GLN A 87 15.57 -14.12 20.64
N GLN A 88 16.71 -14.34 21.29
CA GLN A 88 17.72 -13.32 21.60
C GLN A 88 19.11 -13.82 21.25
N GLY A 89 20.02 -12.88 21.01
CA GLY A 89 21.35 -13.19 20.53
C GLY A 89 22.01 -11.98 19.91
N THR A 90 22.95 -12.17 19.01
CA THR A 90 23.51 -11.09 18.20
C THR A 90 23.13 -11.25 16.74
N VAL A 91 22.88 -10.12 16.08
CA VAL A 91 22.57 -10.03 14.66
C VAL A 91 23.65 -9.20 13.97
N SER A 92 24.16 -9.68 12.85
CA SER A 92 25.03 -8.91 11.95
C SER A 92 24.55 -9.03 10.51
N ILE A 93 25.00 -8.12 9.64
CA ILE A 93 24.64 -8.13 8.21
C ILE A 93 25.94 -8.12 7.42
N GLU A 94 26.14 -9.14 6.60
CA GLU A 94 27.19 -9.17 5.59
C GLU A 94 26.60 -8.70 4.26
N PHE A 95 27.30 -7.82 3.55
CA PHE A 95 26.81 -7.24 2.31
C PHE A 95 27.94 -6.91 1.33
N GLY A 96 27.58 -6.76 0.05
CA GLY A 96 28.50 -6.41 -1.03
C GLY A 96 27.75 -6.02 -2.30
N THR A 97 28.48 -5.68 -3.35
CA THR A 97 27.89 -5.22 -4.64
C THR A 97 27.78 -6.33 -5.70
N SER A 98 28.25 -7.53 -5.38
CA SER A 98 28.17 -8.72 -6.21
C SER A 98 27.51 -9.85 -5.45
N SER A 99 26.63 -10.60 -6.11
CA SER A 99 26.02 -11.80 -5.54
C SER A 99 27.11 -12.76 -5.04
N VAL A 100 26.85 -13.41 -3.90
CA VAL A 100 27.72 -14.33 -3.15
C VAL A 100 29.07 -13.76 -2.70
N GLN A 101 29.31 -12.46 -2.86
CA GLN A 101 30.52 -11.77 -2.42
C GLN A 101 30.16 -10.67 -1.41
N TYR A 102 30.44 -10.90 -0.14
CA TYR A 102 30.16 -9.97 0.95
C TYR A 102 31.47 -9.44 1.52
N ASP A 103 31.93 -8.31 0.99
CA ASP A 103 33.20 -7.67 1.35
C ASP A 103 33.07 -6.70 2.53
N GLN A 104 31.83 -6.44 2.97
CA GLN A 104 31.50 -5.55 4.07
C GLN A 104 30.60 -6.25 5.09
N GLN A 105 30.68 -5.78 6.33
CA GLN A 105 29.87 -6.28 7.42
C GLN A 105 29.49 -5.16 8.38
N LEU A 106 28.21 -5.11 8.75
CA LEU A 106 27.77 -4.40 9.94
C LEU A 106 28.03 -5.29 11.16
N ALA A 107 28.81 -4.77 12.11
CA ALA A 107 29.23 -5.51 13.30
C ALA A 107 28.02 -6.08 14.09
N PRO A 108 28.19 -7.19 14.82
CA PRO A 108 27.11 -7.79 15.60
C PRO A 108 26.47 -6.82 16.62
N VAL A 109 25.15 -6.74 16.62
CA VAL A 109 24.33 -5.94 17.54
C VAL A 109 23.42 -6.86 18.34
N GLN A 110 23.18 -6.54 19.61
CA GLN A 110 22.36 -7.35 20.50
C GLN A 110 20.87 -7.29 20.10
N LEU A 111 20.31 -8.43 19.76
CA LEU A 111 18.86 -8.66 19.65
C LEU A 111 18.33 -9.14 21.01
N GLN A 112 17.26 -8.51 21.49
CA GLN A 112 16.52 -8.93 22.68
C GLN A 112 15.18 -9.54 22.26
N MET A 113 14.70 -10.53 23.01
CA MET A 113 13.38 -11.11 22.79
C MET A 113 12.29 -10.04 22.84
N ASP A 114 11.40 -10.10 21.85
CA ASP A 114 10.26 -9.20 21.62
C ASP A 114 10.58 -7.70 21.61
N LYS A 115 11.84 -7.33 21.31
CA LYS A 115 12.22 -5.93 21.11
C LYS A 115 12.72 -5.72 19.68
N PRO A 116 12.07 -4.85 18.91
CA PRO A 116 12.57 -4.47 17.60
C PRO A 116 13.95 -3.83 17.71
N LEU A 117 14.82 -4.16 16.78
CA LEU A 117 16.19 -3.68 16.68
C LEU A 117 16.38 -3.00 15.33
N GLU A 118 16.71 -1.71 15.33
CA GLU A 118 17.13 -1.00 14.12
C GLU A 118 18.64 -1.11 13.91
N MET A 119 19.03 -1.51 12.70
CA MET A 119 20.41 -1.64 12.24
C MET A 119 20.57 -0.89 10.93
N MET A 120 21.34 0.19 10.91
CA MET A 120 21.52 1.03 9.72
C MET A 120 22.85 0.69 9.02
N LEU A 121 22.77 0.30 7.75
CA LEU A 121 23.92 0.30 6.86
C LEU A 121 24.16 1.73 6.38
N THR A 122 25.40 2.20 6.41
CA THR A 122 25.80 3.56 5.99
C THR A 122 26.98 3.50 5.03
N ASN A 123 27.38 4.65 4.47
CA ASN A 123 28.47 4.77 3.52
C ASN A 123 28.28 3.90 2.26
N LEU A 124 27.03 3.64 1.89
CA LEU A 124 26.68 2.94 0.66
C LEU A 124 26.86 3.86 -0.55
N LYS A 125 27.03 3.27 -1.73
CA LYS A 125 27.08 4.01 -2.99
C LYS A 125 25.65 4.28 -3.48
N ALA A 126 25.41 5.48 -4.00
CA ALA A 126 24.15 5.85 -4.64
C ALA A 126 23.87 5.02 -5.90
N GLY A 127 22.59 4.84 -6.24
CA GLY A 127 22.15 4.10 -7.42
C GLY A 127 22.73 2.68 -7.52
N THR A 128 23.09 2.06 -6.40
CA THR A 128 23.81 0.78 -6.37
C THR A 128 22.91 -0.32 -5.79
N ARG A 129 22.95 -1.48 -6.44
CA ARG A 129 22.36 -2.70 -5.92
C ARG A 129 23.35 -3.37 -4.96
N TYR A 130 22.84 -3.74 -3.79
CA TYR A 130 23.59 -4.49 -2.79
C TYR A 130 22.96 -5.86 -2.57
N PHE A 131 23.81 -6.86 -2.39
CA PHE A 131 23.45 -8.20 -1.98
C PHE A 131 23.83 -8.37 -0.51
N TYR A 132 22.98 -9.01 0.29
CA TYR A 132 23.22 -9.16 1.71
C TYR A 132 22.70 -10.48 2.27
N ARG A 133 23.24 -10.87 3.43
CA ARG A 133 22.72 -11.94 4.29
C ARG A 133 22.71 -11.50 5.75
N LEU A 134 21.65 -11.86 6.46
CA LEU A 134 21.57 -11.68 7.91
C LEU A 134 22.22 -12.87 8.59
N ARG A 135 23.00 -12.61 9.63
CA ARG A 135 23.62 -13.62 10.49
C ARG A 135 23.10 -13.48 11.90
N PHE A 136 22.65 -14.58 12.48
CA PHE A 136 22.13 -14.63 13.83
C PHE A 136 22.91 -15.65 14.67
N LEU A 137 23.40 -15.22 15.83
CA LEU A 137 24.01 -16.08 16.83
C LEU A 137 23.16 -16.03 18.10
N ALA A 138 22.43 -17.11 18.39
CA ALA A 138 21.59 -17.19 19.58
C ALA A 138 22.44 -17.12 20.86
N SER A 139 21.94 -16.48 21.92
CA SER A 139 22.67 -16.33 23.19
C SER A 139 23.07 -17.65 23.86
N ASN A 140 22.35 -18.74 23.55
CA ASN A 140 22.56 -20.08 24.09
C ASN A 140 23.20 -21.05 23.09
N SER A 141 23.68 -20.56 21.94
CA SER A 141 24.31 -21.38 20.90
C SER A 141 25.71 -20.85 20.57
N LYS A 142 26.53 -21.70 19.96
CA LYS A 142 27.79 -21.31 19.30
C LYS A 142 27.65 -21.27 17.78
N ASP A 143 26.55 -21.80 17.25
CA ASP A 143 26.30 -21.90 15.83
C ASP A 143 25.69 -20.60 15.30
N VAL A 144 26.27 -20.09 14.22
CA VAL A 144 25.76 -18.92 13.51
C VAL A 144 24.79 -19.39 12.43
N VAL A 145 23.55 -18.94 12.50
CA VAL A 145 22.56 -19.10 11.44
C VAL A 145 22.78 -18.00 10.41
N VAL A 146 22.88 -18.38 9.14
CA VAL A 146 23.01 -17.44 8.01
C VAL A 146 21.78 -17.58 7.12
N THR A 147 21.10 -16.48 6.83
CA THR A 147 19.93 -16.48 5.95
C THR A 147 20.34 -16.70 4.48
N PRO A 148 19.40 -17.03 3.58
CA PRO A 148 19.63 -16.86 2.14
C PRO A 148 20.07 -15.44 1.78
N GLU A 149 20.64 -15.29 0.58
CA GLU A 149 20.94 -13.98 0.01
C GLU A 149 19.67 -13.25 -0.40
N TYR A 150 19.66 -11.95 -0.15
CA TYR A 150 18.67 -11.00 -0.64
C TYR A 150 19.36 -9.79 -1.26
N GLU A 151 18.61 -8.96 -1.96
CA GLU A 151 19.13 -7.75 -2.58
C GLU A 151 18.27 -6.53 -2.22
N PHE A 152 18.88 -5.34 -2.26
CA PHE A 152 18.17 -4.06 -2.18
C PHE A 152 18.86 -3.02 -3.05
N GLN A 153 18.19 -1.89 -3.26
CA GLN A 153 18.63 -0.80 -4.11
C GLN A 153 18.76 0.49 -3.28
N THR A 154 19.89 1.20 -3.36
CA THR A 154 19.99 2.58 -2.85
C THR A 154 19.39 3.56 -3.85
N ALA A 155 19.05 4.77 -3.37
CA ALA A 155 18.34 5.76 -4.17
C ALA A 155 19.00 6.01 -5.52
N LYS A 156 18.21 5.89 -6.58
CA LYS A 156 18.67 6.09 -7.95
C LYS A 156 18.78 7.58 -8.28
N PRO A 157 19.86 8.01 -8.95
CA PRO A 157 19.96 9.38 -9.45
C PRO A 157 18.99 9.61 -10.61
N ALA A 158 18.70 10.89 -10.90
CA ALA A 158 17.91 11.30 -12.05
C ALA A 158 18.41 10.67 -13.37
N GLY A 159 17.49 10.37 -14.28
CA GLY A 159 17.75 9.67 -15.54
C GLY A 159 17.78 8.14 -15.46
N GLN A 160 17.74 7.54 -14.26
CA GLN A 160 17.69 6.08 -14.11
C GLN A 160 16.27 5.54 -13.95
N ALA A 161 15.99 4.44 -14.64
CA ALA A 161 14.72 3.75 -14.54
C ALA A 161 14.60 2.92 -13.26
N PHE A 162 13.39 2.79 -12.74
CA PHE A 162 13.10 2.02 -11.54
C PHE A 162 11.68 1.49 -11.51
N VAL A 163 11.42 0.58 -10.59
CA VAL A 163 10.09 0.02 -10.35
C VAL A 163 9.77 0.20 -8.87
N PHE A 164 8.54 0.58 -8.55
CA PHE A 164 8.00 0.44 -7.20
C PHE A 164 6.65 -0.27 -7.27
N ALA A 165 6.24 -0.88 -6.17
CA ALA A 165 4.95 -1.54 -6.07
C ALA A 165 4.19 -1.04 -4.83
N ILE A 166 2.86 -1.13 -4.90
CA ILE A 166 1.96 -0.51 -3.95
C ILE A 166 0.80 -1.47 -3.63
N GLN A 167 0.43 -1.52 -2.36
CA GLN A 167 -0.85 -2.06 -1.88
C GLN A 167 -1.57 -1.03 -1.00
N GLY A 168 -2.82 -1.29 -0.67
CA GLY A 168 -3.51 -0.74 0.49
C GLY A 168 -4.41 -1.80 1.11
N ASP A 169 -4.84 -1.59 2.35
CA ASP A 169 -6.00 -2.27 2.91
C ASP A 169 -5.84 -3.78 3.12
N SER A 170 -4.66 -4.26 3.51
CA SER A 170 -4.47 -5.72 3.64
C SER A 170 -5.34 -6.35 4.74
N HIS A 171 -5.77 -5.62 5.77
CA HIS A 171 -6.76 -6.06 6.78
C HIS A 171 -6.57 -7.48 7.36
N PRO A 172 -5.40 -7.85 7.91
CA PRO A 172 -5.16 -9.19 8.47
C PRO A 172 -6.12 -9.58 9.61
N GLU A 173 -6.75 -8.61 10.27
CA GLU A 173 -7.78 -8.82 11.29
C GLU A 173 -9.12 -9.33 10.72
N ARG A 174 -9.36 -9.20 9.40
CA ARG A 174 -10.59 -9.67 8.71
C ARG A 174 -10.47 -11.11 8.22
N LEU A 175 -9.73 -11.93 8.96
CA LEU A 175 -9.45 -13.33 8.63
C LEU A 175 -10.75 -14.09 8.32
N LYS A 176 -10.78 -14.78 7.17
CA LYS A 176 -11.93 -15.55 6.62
C LYS A 176 -13.10 -14.71 6.08
N THR A 177 -13.02 -13.39 6.05
CA THR A 177 -14.03 -12.54 5.37
C THR A 177 -13.41 -11.82 4.17
N GLN A 178 -12.62 -10.78 4.44
CA GLN A 178 -11.88 -10.02 3.42
C GLN A 178 -10.37 -10.25 3.53
N PHE A 179 -9.93 -11.29 4.23
CA PHE A 179 -8.53 -11.66 4.31
C PHE A 179 -8.34 -13.17 4.24
N ASP A 180 -7.49 -13.60 3.29
CA ASP A 180 -6.92 -14.93 3.20
C ASP A 180 -5.39 -14.86 3.27
N ALA A 181 -4.82 -15.58 4.24
CA ALA A 181 -3.40 -15.57 4.54
C ALA A 181 -2.54 -16.11 3.38
N ASP A 182 -3.01 -17.15 2.69
CA ASP A 182 -2.24 -17.78 1.62
C ASP A 182 -2.32 -16.96 0.34
N LEU A 183 -3.46 -16.32 0.08
CA LEU A 183 -3.59 -15.33 -0.98
C LEU A 183 -2.64 -14.16 -0.75
N TYR A 184 -2.61 -13.61 0.48
CA TYR A 184 -1.74 -12.48 0.77
C TYR A 184 -0.25 -12.83 0.61
N LYS A 185 0.19 -14.00 1.11
CA LYS A 185 1.57 -14.48 0.89
C LYS A 185 1.88 -14.59 -0.61
N ARG A 186 0.97 -15.16 -1.41
CA ARG A 186 1.13 -15.25 -2.87
C ARG A 186 1.24 -13.88 -3.51
N THR A 187 0.43 -12.91 -3.09
CA THR A 187 0.50 -11.52 -3.57
C THR A 187 1.85 -10.88 -3.27
N LEU A 188 2.32 -10.97 -2.01
CA LEU A 188 3.59 -10.38 -1.60
C LEU A 188 4.80 -11.04 -2.27
N LEU A 189 4.80 -12.37 -2.43
CA LEU A 189 5.85 -13.09 -3.15
C LEU A 189 5.88 -12.74 -4.64
N ARG A 190 4.72 -12.56 -5.27
CA ARG A 190 4.62 -12.13 -6.67
C ARG A 190 5.11 -10.69 -6.85
N ALA A 191 4.73 -9.79 -5.93
CA ALA A 191 5.24 -8.42 -5.91
C ALA A 191 6.76 -8.38 -5.68
N ALA A 192 7.29 -9.18 -4.74
CA ALA A 192 8.74 -9.28 -4.50
C ALA A 192 9.51 -9.82 -5.72
N ALA A 193 8.91 -10.74 -6.50
CA ALA A 193 9.50 -11.27 -7.72
C ALA A 193 9.66 -10.22 -8.84
N ASP A 194 8.90 -9.12 -8.78
CA ASP A 194 9.08 -7.98 -9.69
C ASP A 194 10.28 -7.09 -9.28
N LYS A 195 10.92 -7.39 -8.14
CA LYS A 195 12.10 -6.70 -7.61
C LYS A 195 11.93 -5.18 -7.54
N PRO A 196 10.85 -4.67 -6.90
CA PRO A 196 10.66 -3.24 -6.78
C PRO A 196 11.78 -2.63 -5.93
N ASP A 197 12.24 -1.44 -6.31
CA ASP A 197 13.23 -0.66 -5.57
C ASP A 197 12.73 -0.36 -4.14
N PHE A 198 11.41 -0.20 -3.96
CA PHE A 198 10.72 -0.09 -2.67
C PHE A 198 9.22 -0.45 -2.79
N TYR A 199 8.58 -0.71 -1.65
CA TYR A 199 7.17 -1.11 -1.56
C TYR A 199 6.39 -0.15 -0.66
N ILE A 200 5.24 0.35 -1.14
CA ILE A 200 4.40 1.31 -0.43
C ILE A 200 3.13 0.61 0.07
N LEU A 201 2.82 0.80 1.34
CA LEU A 201 1.60 0.37 2.01
C LEU A 201 0.71 1.57 2.25
N SER A 202 -0.45 1.60 1.60
CA SER A 202 -1.31 2.79 1.51
C SER A 202 -2.35 2.91 2.62
N GLY A 203 -2.08 2.37 3.81
CA GLY A 203 -2.95 2.46 5.00
C GLY A 203 -3.93 1.29 5.13
N ASP A 204 -4.58 1.18 6.29
CA ASP A 204 -5.50 0.09 6.67
C ASP A 204 -4.85 -1.30 6.67
N ASP A 205 -3.57 -1.34 7.00
CA ASP A 205 -2.78 -2.57 7.12
C ASP A 205 -2.65 -3.02 8.59
N PHE A 206 -2.95 -2.14 9.55
CA PHE A 206 -2.78 -2.37 11.00
C PHE A 206 -4.02 -1.95 11.80
N SER A 207 -5.20 -2.45 11.42
CA SER A 207 -6.48 -1.97 11.97
C SER A 207 -6.64 -2.18 13.48
N VAL A 208 -6.61 -1.07 14.22
CA VAL A 208 -6.77 -0.97 15.68
C VAL A 208 -8.23 -0.76 16.07
N ASP A 209 -9.01 -0.11 15.22
CA ASP A 209 -10.38 0.30 15.51
C ASP A 209 -11.38 -0.85 15.73
N THR A 210 -11.01 -2.07 15.30
CA THR A 210 -11.77 -3.30 15.54
C THR A 210 -11.60 -3.87 16.94
N LEU A 211 -10.65 -3.35 17.73
CA LEU A 211 -10.42 -3.78 19.12
C LEU A 211 -11.51 -3.21 20.04
N ASN A 212 -11.91 -3.97 21.06
CA ASN A 212 -12.88 -3.51 22.04
C ASN A 212 -12.31 -2.33 22.85
N PRO A 213 -12.92 -1.13 22.79
CA PRO A 213 -12.43 0.06 23.49
C PRO A 213 -12.43 -0.08 25.01
N ASP A 214 -13.29 -0.94 25.58
CA ASP A 214 -13.39 -1.13 27.04
C ASP A 214 -12.25 -1.98 27.61
N THR A 215 -11.61 -2.80 26.76
CA THR A 215 -10.57 -3.76 27.17
C THR A 215 -9.25 -3.55 26.43
N ILE A 216 -9.12 -2.48 25.66
CA ILE A 216 -7.94 -2.20 24.84
C ILE A 216 -6.71 -1.96 25.73
N THR A 217 -5.58 -2.49 25.29
CA THR A 217 -4.28 -2.29 25.96
C THR A 217 -3.22 -1.98 24.91
N GLN A 218 -2.10 -1.41 25.35
CA GLN A 218 -0.93 -1.20 24.49
C GLN A 218 -0.47 -2.51 23.80
N ALA A 219 -0.55 -3.64 24.50
CA ALA A 219 -0.16 -4.95 23.96
C ALA A 219 -1.07 -5.39 22.79
N LEU A 220 -2.40 -5.22 22.93
CA LEU A 220 -3.36 -5.53 21.87
C LEU A 220 -3.17 -4.62 20.65
N VAL A 221 -2.88 -3.33 20.87
CA VAL A 221 -2.55 -2.42 19.76
C VAL A 221 -1.27 -2.86 19.07
N ARG A 222 -0.21 -3.15 19.84
CA ARG A 222 1.07 -3.65 19.30
C ARG A 222 0.91 -4.96 18.51
N GLU A 223 0.00 -5.85 18.95
CA GLU A 223 -0.30 -7.10 18.27
C GLU A 223 -0.77 -6.89 16.82
N ARG A 224 -1.57 -5.83 16.54
CA ARG A 224 -1.96 -5.50 15.16
C ARG A 224 -0.76 -5.23 14.25
N TYR A 225 0.28 -4.59 14.79
CA TYR A 225 1.51 -4.30 14.06
C TYR A 225 2.42 -5.52 13.93
N THR A 226 2.51 -6.37 14.96
CA THR A 226 3.33 -7.60 14.88
C THR A 226 2.67 -8.70 14.04
N LEU A 227 1.33 -8.74 13.94
CA LEU A 227 0.58 -9.67 13.09
C LEU A 227 1.01 -9.60 11.61
N GLN A 228 1.38 -8.41 11.14
CA GLN A 228 1.86 -8.17 9.78
C GLN A 228 3.30 -8.61 9.54
N ARG A 229 4.12 -8.73 10.59
CA ARG A 229 5.57 -8.94 10.46
C ARG A 229 5.93 -10.17 9.61
N PRO A 230 5.30 -11.35 9.79
CA PRO A 230 5.61 -12.52 8.96
C PRO A 230 5.28 -12.31 7.48
N TYR A 231 4.21 -11.56 7.17
CA TYR A 231 3.82 -11.26 5.79
C TYR A 231 4.75 -10.22 5.17
N LEU A 232 4.89 -9.06 5.82
CA LEU A 232 5.69 -7.96 5.29
C LEU A 232 7.18 -8.30 5.23
N ASN A 233 7.67 -9.27 6.02
CA ASN A 233 9.01 -9.84 5.85
C ASN A 233 9.24 -10.44 4.45
N LEU A 234 8.21 -10.99 3.79
CA LEU A 234 8.35 -11.64 2.47
C LEU A 234 8.87 -10.69 1.39
N ILE A 235 8.42 -9.43 1.43
CA ILE A 235 8.82 -8.36 0.50
C ILE A 235 9.79 -7.35 1.13
N GLY A 236 9.64 -7.06 2.42
CA GLY A 236 10.45 -6.10 3.17
C GLY A 236 11.92 -6.47 3.28
N ARG A 237 12.27 -7.75 3.06
CA ARG A 237 13.65 -8.23 2.97
C ARG A 237 14.30 -7.99 1.60
N THR A 238 13.55 -7.61 0.57
CA THR A 238 14.09 -7.26 -0.76
C THR A 238 13.80 -5.82 -1.17
N SER A 239 12.78 -5.21 -0.58
CA SER A 239 12.29 -3.89 -0.97
C SER A 239 11.93 -3.11 0.30
N PRO A 240 12.58 -1.98 0.58
CA PRO A 240 12.26 -1.17 1.75
C PRO A 240 10.80 -0.72 1.76
N LEU A 241 10.19 -0.69 2.94
CA LEU A 241 8.78 -0.40 3.15
C LEU A 241 8.55 1.08 3.48
N TYR A 242 7.57 1.69 2.82
CA TYR A 242 7.01 2.99 3.19
C TYR A 242 5.54 2.82 3.59
N LEU A 243 5.16 3.39 4.72
CA LEU A 243 3.83 3.28 5.30
C LEU A 243 3.10 4.62 5.20
N VAL A 244 1.93 4.61 4.59
CA VAL A 244 0.92 5.66 4.67
C VAL A 244 -0.01 5.32 5.84
N ASN A 245 -0.40 6.33 6.62
CA ASN A 245 -1.37 6.15 7.69
C ASN A 245 -2.77 6.00 7.08
N GLY A 246 -3.59 5.06 7.57
CA GLY A 246 -5.00 4.92 7.22
C GLY A 246 -5.91 5.19 8.41
N ASN A 247 -7.22 5.10 8.19
CA ASN A 247 -8.19 5.45 9.21
C ASN A 247 -8.36 4.34 10.25
N HIS A 248 -8.16 3.08 9.86
CA HIS A 248 -8.24 1.96 10.79
C HIS A 248 -7.03 1.87 11.74
N GLU A 249 -5.89 2.48 11.42
CA GLU A 249 -4.71 2.52 12.30
C GLU A 249 -4.96 3.26 13.62
N GLN A 250 -5.91 4.22 13.64
CA GLN A 250 -6.23 5.09 14.79
C GLN A 250 -5.01 5.81 15.40
N ALA A 251 -3.93 5.97 14.62
CA ALA A 251 -2.86 6.90 14.89
C ALA A 251 -3.31 8.31 14.47
N ALA A 252 -4.12 8.95 15.33
CA ALA A 252 -4.83 10.18 14.99
C ALA A 252 -4.89 11.17 16.17
N ARG A 253 -4.85 12.46 15.87
CA ARG A 253 -4.73 13.53 16.89
C ARG A 253 -5.90 13.57 17.87
N TYR A 254 -7.11 13.38 17.37
CA TYR A 254 -8.35 13.50 18.15
C TYR A 254 -8.42 12.52 19.34
N LEU A 255 -7.59 11.47 19.35
CA LEU A 255 -7.51 10.48 20.42
C LEU A 255 -6.47 10.82 21.50
N LEU A 256 -5.68 11.87 21.33
CA LEU A 256 -4.75 12.31 22.37
C LEU A 256 -5.52 12.82 23.59
N ASN A 257 -5.12 12.33 24.76
CA ASN A 257 -5.68 12.76 26.05
C ASN A 257 -4.62 13.36 27.00
N GLY A 258 -3.43 13.67 26.49
CA GLY A 258 -2.32 14.23 27.28
C GLY A 258 -1.56 13.21 28.14
N THR A 259 -1.77 11.90 27.94
CA THR A 259 -1.09 10.82 28.68
C THR A 259 -0.40 9.84 27.73
N PRO A 260 0.55 9.02 28.20
CA PRO A 260 1.11 7.93 27.37
C PRO A 260 0.13 6.77 27.14
N ASN A 261 -1.03 6.77 27.82
CA ASN A 261 -1.97 5.66 27.86
C ASN A 261 -3.22 5.97 27.03
N ASN A 262 -3.05 6.06 25.71
CA ASN A 262 -4.15 6.17 24.76
C ASN A 262 -3.78 5.51 23.43
N VAL A 263 -4.81 5.24 22.62
CA VAL A 263 -4.69 4.49 21.37
C VAL A 263 -3.76 5.16 20.36
N ALA A 264 -3.82 6.48 20.20
CA ALA A 264 -2.97 7.18 19.25
C ALA A 264 -1.48 7.06 19.60
N VAL A 265 -1.13 7.20 20.89
CA VAL A 265 0.24 7.01 21.37
C VAL A 265 0.69 5.57 21.18
N TRP A 266 -0.14 4.58 21.52
CA TRP A 266 0.21 3.17 21.37
C TRP A 266 0.38 2.75 19.91
N ALA A 267 -0.53 3.16 19.03
CA ALA A 267 -0.50 2.85 17.61
C ALA A 267 0.74 3.45 16.94
N GLN A 268 1.01 4.73 17.16
CA GLN A 268 2.16 5.41 16.56
C GLN A 268 3.50 4.90 17.10
N ASN A 269 3.59 4.55 18.39
CA ASN A 269 4.79 3.94 18.95
C ASN A 269 4.99 2.50 18.43
N ALA A 270 3.92 1.74 18.22
CA ALA A 270 4.01 0.43 17.57
C ALA A 270 4.50 0.58 16.11
N ARG A 271 3.93 1.51 15.33
CA ARG A 271 4.40 1.86 13.98
C ARG A 271 5.88 2.23 13.96
N ASN A 272 6.29 3.21 14.76
CA ASN A 272 7.67 3.73 14.79
C ASN A 272 8.69 2.69 15.25
N SER A 273 8.32 1.79 16.17
CA SER A 273 9.25 0.78 16.69
C SER A 273 9.38 -0.44 15.77
N LEU A 274 8.29 -0.88 15.13
CA LEU A 274 8.27 -2.10 14.32
C LEU A 274 8.57 -1.85 12.83
N TYR A 275 8.47 -0.61 12.36
CA TYR A 275 8.68 -0.27 10.97
C TYR A 275 9.49 1.02 10.86
N SER A 276 10.72 0.92 10.39
CA SER A 276 11.57 2.09 10.14
C SER A 276 10.94 2.95 9.04
N GLN A 277 10.51 4.15 9.40
CA GLN A 277 9.92 5.12 8.49
C GLN A 277 10.78 6.39 8.39
N PRO A 278 10.70 7.15 7.28
CA PRO A 278 11.49 8.35 7.11
C PRO A 278 11.28 9.37 8.23
N ALA A 279 12.38 9.96 8.68
CA ALA A 279 12.37 11.17 9.49
C ALA A 279 13.09 12.28 8.70
N PRO A 280 12.75 13.56 8.92
CA PRO A 280 13.42 14.65 8.24
C PRO A 280 14.94 14.62 8.45
N ASN A 281 15.70 14.65 7.35
CA ASN A 281 17.16 14.71 7.32
C ASN A 281 17.62 15.35 5.99
N ALA A 282 18.87 15.13 5.58
CA ALA A 282 19.39 15.69 4.32
C ALA A 282 18.75 15.09 3.05
N PHE A 283 18.18 13.88 3.14
CA PHE A 283 17.57 13.16 2.03
C PHE A 283 16.03 13.27 2.04
N TYR A 284 15.42 13.17 3.22
CA TYR A 284 13.99 13.21 3.44
C TYR A 284 13.55 14.57 4.00
N SER A 285 12.48 15.15 3.45
CA SER A 285 11.73 16.20 4.14
C SER A 285 10.46 15.61 4.77
N GLY A 286 9.83 16.29 5.72
CA GLY A 286 8.60 15.80 6.34
C GLY A 286 8.27 16.49 7.66
N ASN A 287 7.44 15.83 8.46
CA ASN A 287 6.95 16.36 9.73
C ASN A 287 8.06 16.52 10.79
N LEU A 288 8.21 17.72 11.33
CA LEU A 288 9.15 18.07 12.40
C LEU A 288 8.51 18.12 13.79
N GLU A 289 7.19 17.96 13.89
CA GLU A 289 6.47 18.02 15.16
C GLU A 289 6.96 16.93 16.13
N GLN A 290 7.24 17.35 17.36
CA GLN A 290 7.47 16.45 18.49
C GLN A 290 6.17 16.30 19.26
N VAL A 291 5.56 15.12 19.21
CA VAL A 291 4.35 14.82 19.97
C VAL A 291 4.73 14.18 21.31
N PRO A 292 4.20 14.66 22.46
CA PRO A 292 4.46 14.06 23.76
C PRO A 292 4.22 12.54 23.77
N PHE A 293 5.11 11.80 24.43
CA PHE A 293 5.10 10.33 24.53
C PHE A 293 5.35 9.56 23.22
N ILE A 294 5.60 10.25 22.11
CA ILE A 294 5.87 9.64 20.80
C ILE A 294 7.21 10.12 20.22
N GLY A 295 7.47 11.43 20.24
CA GLY A 295 8.54 12.06 19.47
C GLY A 295 8.06 12.40 18.05
N LEU A 296 8.91 12.17 17.05
CA LEU A 296 8.55 12.39 15.65
C LEU A 296 7.49 11.39 15.17
N LEU A 297 6.43 11.92 14.55
CA LEU A 297 5.34 11.11 13.99
C LEU A 297 5.76 10.30 12.75
N ARG A 298 6.65 10.82 11.90
CA ARG A 298 7.06 10.16 10.65
C ARG A 298 5.86 9.77 9.77
N ASN A 299 4.85 10.64 9.75
CA ASN A 299 3.53 10.39 9.18
C ASN A 299 3.35 10.98 7.78
N TYR A 300 3.89 12.18 7.54
CA TYR A 300 4.05 12.76 6.21
C TYR A 300 5.52 13.05 5.92
N PHE A 301 5.95 12.75 4.70
CA PHE A 301 7.35 12.86 4.27
C PHE A 301 7.48 12.82 2.75
N ALA A 302 8.61 13.29 2.24
CA ALA A 302 8.90 13.28 0.80
C ALA A 302 10.36 12.96 0.50
N TRP A 303 10.60 12.37 -0.66
CA TRP A 303 11.93 12.05 -1.18
C TRP A 303 11.94 12.02 -2.71
N ASN A 304 13.16 12.05 -3.28
CA ASN A 304 13.35 11.85 -4.71
C ASN A 304 13.94 10.47 -4.99
N TRP A 305 13.52 9.87 -6.09
CA TRP A 305 14.09 8.63 -6.61
C TRP A 305 14.01 8.63 -8.14
N GLY A 306 15.15 8.48 -8.81
CA GLY A 306 15.22 8.67 -10.25
C GLY A 306 14.73 10.07 -10.65
N ASP A 307 13.84 10.13 -11.64
CA ASP A 307 13.23 11.37 -12.13
C ASP A 307 11.93 11.77 -11.39
N ALA A 308 11.64 11.14 -10.24
CA ALA A 308 10.37 11.31 -9.56
C ALA A 308 10.51 11.84 -8.12
N LEU A 309 9.57 12.70 -7.74
CA LEU A 309 9.28 13.07 -6.37
C LEU A 309 8.17 12.16 -5.83
N PHE A 310 8.35 11.67 -4.61
CA PHE A 310 7.36 10.93 -3.84
C PHE A 310 6.96 11.76 -2.62
N VAL A 311 5.65 11.85 -2.35
CA VAL A 311 5.10 12.62 -1.24
C VAL A 311 4.00 11.83 -0.55
N VAL A 312 4.19 11.49 0.72
CA VAL A 312 3.15 10.92 1.59
C VAL A 312 2.54 12.06 2.40
N ILE A 313 1.21 12.18 2.38
CA ILE A 313 0.44 13.08 3.23
C ILE A 313 -0.47 12.27 4.16
N ASP A 314 -0.84 12.87 5.29
CA ASP A 314 -1.58 12.23 6.37
C ASP A 314 -2.75 13.13 6.82
N PRO A 315 -4.01 12.72 6.60
CA PRO A 315 -5.17 13.48 7.02
C PRO A 315 -5.49 13.36 8.52
N TYR A 316 -4.87 12.45 9.29
CA TYR A 316 -5.34 12.05 10.62
C TYR A 316 -4.63 12.75 11.79
N TRP A 317 -3.32 13.00 11.70
CA TRP A 317 -2.55 13.60 12.80
C TRP A 317 -2.70 15.11 12.95
N GLU A 318 -3.22 15.78 11.93
CA GLU A 318 -3.42 17.23 11.94
C GLU A 318 -4.89 17.60 12.19
N SER A 319 -5.81 16.64 12.03
CA SER A 319 -7.23 16.88 12.24
C SER A 319 -7.61 16.77 13.73
N PRO A 320 -8.24 17.80 14.33
CA PRO A 320 -8.64 17.77 15.73
C PRO A 320 -9.88 16.90 16.00
N VAL A 321 -10.54 16.40 14.94
CA VAL A 321 -11.74 15.56 15.01
C VAL A 321 -11.49 14.23 14.31
N ALA A 322 -12.36 13.24 14.56
CA ALA A 322 -12.30 11.99 13.81
C ALA A 322 -12.56 12.25 12.32
N VAL A 323 -11.61 11.83 11.47
CA VAL A 323 -11.63 12.09 10.02
C VAL A 323 -12.59 11.16 9.30
N ASP A 324 -12.63 9.87 9.67
CA ASP A 324 -13.53 8.88 9.11
C ASP A 324 -14.28 8.13 10.23
N ASN A 325 -13.96 6.86 10.48
CA ASN A 325 -14.42 6.08 11.64
C ASN A 325 -13.91 6.66 12.98
N GLN A 326 -14.81 6.75 13.96
CA GLN A 326 -14.48 7.15 15.32
C GLN A 326 -14.19 5.91 16.19
N PHE A 327 -13.05 5.88 16.85
CA PHE A 327 -12.72 4.81 17.78
C PHE A 327 -13.65 4.80 18.98
N GLY A 328 -14.29 3.66 19.26
CA GLY A 328 -15.16 3.46 20.42
C GLY A 328 -16.41 4.34 20.48
N GLY A 329 -16.81 4.94 19.35
CA GLY A 329 -17.94 5.87 19.32
C GLY A 329 -18.60 5.97 17.95
N THR A 330 -19.74 6.65 17.92
CA THR A 330 -20.53 6.90 16.69
C THR A 330 -20.86 8.37 16.49
N VAL A 331 -20.25 9.25 17.29
CA VAL A 331 -20.50 10.69 17.22
C VAL A 331 -19.87 11.21 15.94
N LYS A 332 -20.73 11.60 15.02
CA LYS A 332 -20.29 12.25 13.79
C LYS A 332 -19.91 13.69 14.10
N ARG A 333 -18.80 14.12 13.50
CA ARG A 333 -18.44 15.54 13.36
C ARG A 333 -19.60 16.34 12.78
N LEU A 334 -19.69 17.62 13.14
CA LEU A 334 -20.77 18.50 12.70
C LEU A 334 -20.57 18.95 11.26
N SER A 335 -19.32 19.22 10.88
CA SER A 335 -18.95 19.64 9.54
C SER A 335 -17.71 18.89 9.05
N MET A 336 -17.65 18.65 7.75
CA MET A 336 -16.43 18.17 7.10
C MET A 336 -15.34 19.25 7.02
N TRP A 337 -15.69 20.52 7.16
CA TRP A 337 -14.71 21.59 7.31
C TRP A 337 -13.95 21.54 8.65
N ASP A 338 -14.44 20.79 9.63
CA ASP A 338 -13.74 20.54 10.90
C ASP A 338 -12.54 19.59 10.70
N VAL A 339 -12.56 18.78 9.62
CA VAL A 339 -11.43 17.93 9.23
C VAL A 339 -10.36 18.77 8.57
N THR A 340 -9.10 18.57 8.95
CA THR A 340 -8.01 19.34 8.38
C THR A 340 -6.70 18.58 8.25
N HIS A 341 -5.97 18.83 7.16
CA HIS A 341 -4.57 18.45 7.01
C HIS A 341 -3.63 19.39 7.78
N GLY A 342 -4.12 20.48 8.37
CA GLY A 342 -3.35 21.42 9.16
C GLY A 342 -2.45 22.35 8.34
N ASP A 343 -2.24 23.56 8.87
CA ASP A 343 -1.44 24.60 8.21
C ASP A 343 0.01 24.15 8.00
N ALA A 344 0.59 23.39 8.94
CA ALA A 344 1.99 22.96 8.87
C ALA A 344 2.23 22.02 7.69
N GLN A 345 1.41 20.97 7.56
CA GLN A 345 1.50 20.01 6.47
C GLN A 345 1.12 20.64 5.13
N TYR A 346 0.05 21.46 5.06
CA TYR A 346 -0.32 22.15 3.81
C TYR A 346 0.83 23.03 3.30
N ASN A 347 1.43 23.85 4.17
CA ASN A 347 2.54 24.72 3.79
C ASN A 347 3.78 23.92 3.40
N TRP A 348 4.04 22.79 4.07
CA TRP A 348 5.10 21.86 3.68
C TRP A 348 4.85 21.24 2.31
N LEU A 349 3.63 20.73 2.05
CA LEU A 349 3.22 20.14 0.79
C LEU A 349 3.37 21.15 -0.36
N LYS A 350 2.85 22.37 -0.17
CA LYS A 350 2.96 23.48 -1.12
C LYS A 350 4.41 23.74 -1.49
N ARG A 351 5.29 23.96 -0.51
CA ARG A 351 6.71 24.19 -0.77
C ARG A 351 7.35 23.01 -1.49
N THR A 352 7.05 21.79 -1.06
CA THR A 352 7.59 20.55 -1.64
C THR A 352 7.22 20.40 -3.12
N LEU A 353 5.97 20.68 -3.48
CA LEU A 353 5.49 20.57 -4.87
C LEU A 353 6.00 21.70 -5.76
N GLU A 354 6.00 22.94 -5.26
CA GLU A 354 6.39 24.14 -6.03
C GLU A 354 7.91 24.23 -6.26
N GLN A 355 8.72 23.74 -5.32
CA GLN A 355 10.17 23.76 -5.45
C GLN A 355 10.73 22.55 -6.20
N SER A 356 9.93 21.49 -6.38
CA SER A 356 10.38 20.27 -7.03
C SER A 356 10.48 20.43 -8.55
N LYS A 357 11.65 20.02 -9.06
CA LYS A 357 11.98 19.92 -10.49
C LYS A 357 11.85 18.50 -11.03
N ALA A 358 11.36 17.55 -10.22
CA ALA A 358 11.16 16.18 -10.67
C ALA A 358 10.21 16.13 -11.87
N LYS A 359 10.49 15.25 -12.83
CA LYS A 359 9.65 15.08 -14.02
C LYS A 359 8.29 14.51 -13.66
N TYR A 360 8.29 13.55 -12.73
CA TYR A 360 7.07 12.95 -12.21
C TYR A 360 6.90 13.27 -10.73
N LYS A 361 5.65 13.40 -10.29
CA LYS A 361 5.31 13.65 -8.89
C LYS A 361 4.20 12.70 -8.50
N PHE A 362 4.45 11.88 -7.48
CA PHE A 362 3.51 10.92 -6.95
C PHE A 362 3.13 11.33 -5.53
N VAL A 363 1.83 11.48 -5.29
CA VAL A 363 1.29 11.83 -3.97
C VAL A 363 0.49 10.65 -3.44
N PHE A 364 0.63 10.33 -2.16
CA PHE A 364 -0.01 9.19 -1.50
C PHE A 364 -0.73 9.67 -0.25
N ALA A 365 -1.99 9.27 -0.10
CA ALA A 365 -2.77 9.39 1.12
C ALA A 365 -3.74 8.21 1.17
N HIS A 366 -4.20 7.79 2.34
CA HIS A 366 -5.15 6.68 2.38
C HIS A 366 -6.50 7.05 1.73
N HIS A 367 -6.95 8.31 1.89
CA HIS A 367 -8.18 8.84 1.31
C HIS A 367 -7.94 10.07 0.43
N VAL A 368 -8.86 10.31 -0.51
CA VAL A 368 -9.19 11.68 -0.93
C VAL A 368 -9.86 12.36 0.26
N MET A 369 -9.34 13.50 0.70
CA MET A 369 -10.00 14.36 1.71
C MET A 369 -10.15 13.74 3.12
N GLY A 370 -9.54 12.57 3.36
CA GLY A 370 -9.53 11.90 4.65
C GLY A 370 -10.72 10.97 4.95
N THR A 371 -11.75 10.88 4.11
CA THR A 371 -12.98 10.10 4.38
C THR A 371 -13.80 9.85 3.12
N GLY A 372 -14.77 8.94 3.23
CA GLY A 372 -15.72 8.64 2.16
C GLY A 372 -15.12 7.72 1.08
N ARG A 373 -15.96 7.40 0.09
CA ARG A 373 -15.60 6.54 -1.04
C ARG A 373 -15.67 7.29 -2.36
N GLY A 374 -14.78 6.97 -3.28
CA GLY A 374 -14.65 7.60 -4.59
C GLY A 374 -13.32 8.32 -4.79
N GLY A 375 -13.09 8.77 -6.02
CA GLY A 375 -11.88 9.50 -6.41
C GLY A 375 -12.23 10.95 -6.75
N ILE A 376 -12.40 11.21 -8.04
CA ILE A 376 -12.67 12.57 -8.54
C ILE A 376 -14.04 13.11 -8.09
N GLU A 377 -14.96 12.22 -7.75
CA GLU A 377 -16.27 12.56 -7.17
C GLU A 377 -16.13 13.31 -5.85
N LEU A 378 -15.09 12.99 -5.06
CA LEU A 378 -14.77 13.66 -3.80
C LEU A 378 -13.77 14.81 -3.98
N ALA A 379 -13.00 14.81 -5.07
CA ALA A 379 -11.86 15.72 -5.23
C ALA A 379 -12.22 17.21 -5.31
N LYS A 380 -13.49 17.55 -5.53
CA LYS A 380 -13.98 18.95 -5.53
C LYS A 380 -14.37 19.47 -4.14
N LEU A 381 -14.49 18.59 -3.15
CA LEU A 381 -15.10 18.92 -1.87
C LEU A 381 -14.07 19.36 -0.80
N TRP A 382 -14.56 20.12 0.19
CA TRP A 382 -13.90 20.53 1.43
C TRP A 382 -12.47 21.07 1.20
N GLU A 383 -11.49 20.71 2.04
CA GLU A 383 -10.09 21.14 1.84
C GLU A 383 -9.48 20.66 0.52
N TRP A 384 -10.04 19.61 -0.05
CA TRP A 384 -9.47 18.99 -1.24
C TRP A 384 -9.73 19.82 -2.48
N GLY A 385 -10.97 20.24 -2.72
CA GLY A 385 -11.31 21.03 -3.91
C GLY A 385 -12.07 22.33 -3.64
N GLY A 386 -12.46 22.59 -2.40
CA GLY A 386 -12.98 23.88 -1.95
C GLY A 386 -14.50 24.02 -1.87
N GLU A 387 -15.26 23.07 -2.42
CA GLU A 387 -16.73 23.09 -2.38
C GLU A 387 -17.28 22.45 -1.09
N SER A 388 -18.30 23.06 -0.50
CA SER A 388 -19.18 22.39 0.45
C SER A 388 -20.09 21.38 -0.25
N GLN A 389 -20.74 20.49 0.51
CA GLN A 389 -21.67 19.48 -0.02
C GLN A 389 -22.78 20.07 -0.93
N ASN A 390 -23.21 21.30 -0.68
CA ASN A 390 -24.23 22.02 -1.44
C ASN A 390 -23.68 22.72 -2.71
N GLY A 391 -22.40 22.54 -3.04
CA GLY A 391 -21.71 23.16 -4.18
C GLY A 391 -21.26 24.60 -3.96
N GLN A 392 -21.40 25.17 -2.76
CA GLN A 392 -20.85 26.49 -2.45
C GLN A 392 -19.34 26.45 -2.30
N LEU A 393 -18.64 27.44 -2.86
CA LEU A 393 -17.19 27.59 -2.72
C LEU A 393 -16.86 28.30 -1.40
N ASP A 394 -16.73 27.52 -0.33
CA ASP A 394 -16.52 28.04 1.04
C ASP A 394 -15.04 28.06 1.46
N PHE A 395 -14.13 27.55 0.63
CA PHE A 395 -12.72 27.37 0.95
C PHE A 395 -12.05 28.61 1.54
N ALA A 396 -12.21 29.80 0.93
CA ALA A 396 -11.52 31.00 1.38
C ALA A 396 -11.95 31.42 2.80
N GLY A 397 -13.20 31.17 3.18
CA GLY A 397 -13.69 31.41 4.53
C GLY A 397 -13.21 30.35 5.52
N GLN A 398 -13.14 29.09 5.08
CA GLN A 398 -12.81 27.94 5.92
C GLN A 398 -11.30 27.75 6.10
N ARG A 399 -10.48 28.17 5.12
CA ARG A 399 -9.02 28.06 5.06
C ARG A 399 -8.37 29.37 4.61
N PRO A 400 -8.53 30.46 5.38
CA PRO A 400 -8.07 31.80 4.96
C PRO A 400 -6.54 31.90 4.80
N ASN A 401 -5.77 31.00 5.43
CA ASN A 401 -4.31 30.96 5.33
C ASN A 401 -3.81 30.14 4.12
N TRP A 402 -4.71 29.44 3.41
CA TRP A 402 -4.33 28.58 2.30
C TRP A 402 -4.60 29.30 0.99
N THR A 403 -3.64 29.20 0.08
CA THR A 403 -3.70 29.88 -1.22
C THR A 403 -4.63 29.20 -2.21
N THR A 404 -4.81 27.88 -2.10
CA THR A 404 -5.66 27.08 -2.98
C THR A 404 -6.00 25.74 -2.32
N PRO A 405 -7.10 25.05 -2.69
CA PRO A 405 -7.36 23.71 -2.20
C PRO A 405 -6.32 22.68 -2.70
N ILE A 406 -6.23 21.53 -2.03
CA ILE A 406 -5.16 20.53 -2.25
C ILE A 406 -5.14 20.00 -3.70
N HIS A 407 -6.30 19.72 -4.30
CA HIS A 407 -6.40 19.27 -5.68
C HIS A 407 -5.83 20.32 -6.65
N GLN A 408 -6.24 21.57 -6.53
CA GLN A 408 -5.73 22.65 -7.39
C GLN A 408 -4.23 22.89 -7.15
N LEU A 409 -3.73 22.73 -5.93
CA LEU A 409 -2.29 22.75 -5.65
C LEU A 409 -1.57 21.63 -6.41
N MET A 410 -2.11 20.41 -6.41
CA MET A 410 -1.56 19.27 -7.15
C MET A 410 -1.58 19.50 -8.67
N ALA A 411 -2.71 19.97 -9.21
CA ALA A 411 -2.89 20.24 -10.64
C ALA A 411 -1.94 21.35 -11.13
N ALA A 412 -1.85 22.47 -10.42
CA ALA A 412 -0.95 23.59 -10.74
C ALA A 412 0.52 23.17 -10.76
N ASN A 413 0.89 22.20 -9.91
CA ASN A 413 2.25 21.66 -9.81
C ASN A 413 2.49 20.39 -10.63
N LYS A 414 1.53 20.02 -11.49
CA LYS A 414 1.60 18.88 -12.43
C LYS A 414 1.88 17.55 -11.73
N VAL A 415 1.18 17.28 -10.62
CA VAL A 415 1.20 15.94 -10.00
C VAL A 415 0.75 14.91 -11.03
N SER A 416 1.56 13.86 -11.21
CA SER A 416 1.31 12.83 -12.22
C SER A 416 0.22 11.88 -11.77
N ILE A 417 0.34 11.36 -10.55
CA ILE A 417 -0.60 10.41 -9.96
C ILE A 417 -0.77 10.72 -8.46
N PHE A 418 -2.01 10.79 -8.02
CA PHE A 418 -2.41 10.66 -6.63
C PHE A 418 -2.91 9.22 -6.39
N PHE A 419 -2.32 8.53 -5.41
CA PHE A 419 -2.69 7.17 -5.03
C PHE A 419 -3.48 7.18 -3.71
N GLN A 420 -4.56 6.38 -3.66
CA GLN A 420 -5.39 6.15 -2.48
C GLN A 420 -5.69 4.66 -2.25
N GLY A 421 -5.97 4.28 -1.00
CA GLY A 421 -6.49 2.97 -0.62
C GLY A 421 -8.00 3.04 -0.37
N HIS A 422 -8.43 2.50 0.78
CA HIS A 422 -9.75 2.59 1.42
C HIS A 422 -10.92 1.89 0.73
N ASP A 423 -10.98 1.99 -0.60
CA ASP A 423 -12.17 1.62 -1.36
C ASP A 423 -12.22 0.17 -1.81
N HIS A 424 -11.16 -0.59 -1.55
CA HIS A 424 -11.09 -2.04 -1.79
C HIS A 424 -11.43 -2.37 -3.25
N ILE A 425 -10.92 -1.53 -4.17
CA ILE A 425 -11.18 -1.58 -5.61
C ILE A 425 -10.02 -0.91 -6.34
N TRP A 426 -9.64 -1.45 -7.50
CA TRP A 426 -8.67 -0.77 -8.35
C TRP A 426 -9.43 0.13 -9.33
N VAL A 427 -9.25 1.45 -9.23
CA VAL A 427 -9.89 2.42 -10.14
C VAL A 427 -8.92 3.48 -10.59
N ARG A 428 -8.91 3.77 -11.89
CA ARG A 428 -8.18 4.89 -12.48
C ARG A 428 -9.13 5.95 -13.04
N GLN A 429 -8.98 7.18 -12.57
CA GLN A 429 -9.67 8.37 -13.07
C GLN A 429 -8.67 9.48 -13.38
N LYS A 430 -9.12 10.55 -14.03
CA LYS A 430 -8.30 11.74 -14.32
C LYS A 430 -9.10 13.01 -14.07
N LEU A 431 -8.48 13.98 -13.41
CA LEU A 431 -9.04 15.31 -13.16
C LEU A 431 -7.92 16.35 -13.26
N ASP A 432 -8.13 17.38 -14.08
CA ASP A 432 -7.22 18.53 -14.24
C ASP A 432 -5.73 18.17 -14.45
N GLY A 433 -5.51 17.09 -15.21
CA GLY A 433 -4.16 16.58 -15.52
C GLY A 433 -3.59 15.60 -14.50
N VAL A 434 -4.18 15.48 -13.31
CA VAL A 434 -3.80 14.52 -12.27
C VAL A 434 -4.53 13.20 -12.48
N THR A 435 -3.80 12.08 -12.45
CA THR A 435 -4.42 10.74 -12.40
C THR A 435 -4.76 10.40 -10.96
N TYR A 436 -6.00 9.99 -10.70
CA TYR A 436 -6.44 9.45 -9.41
C TYR A 436 -6.43 7.93 -9.52
N GLN A 437 -5.62 7.27 -8.69
CA GLN A 437 -5.46 5.82 -8.67
C GLN A 437 -5.87 5.25 -7.31
N THR A 438 -7.01 4.59 -7.26
CA THR A 438 -7.42 3.76 -6.12
C THR A 438 -6.79 2.37 -6.24
N LEU A 439 -6.35 1.84 -5.11
CA LEU A 439 -5.64 0.57 -4.98
C LEU A 439 -6.60 -0.55 -4.57
N SER A 440 -6.39 -1.76 -5.12
CA SER A 440 -7.08 -2.96 -4.66
C SER A 440 -6.53 -3.45 -3.32
N GLN A 441 -7.37 -4.18 -2.59
CA GLN A 441 -6.94 -4.99 -1.46
C GLN A 441 -6.11 -6.20 -1.95
N PRO A 442 -4.95 -6.52 -1.32
CA PRO A 442 -4.05 -7.60 -1.78
C PRO A 442 -4.40 -9.00 -1.27
N ALA A 443 -5.35 -9.11 -0.34
CA ALA A 443 -5.62 -10.32 0.43
C ALA A 443 -7.08 -10.80 0.39
N ASP A 444 -7.96 -10.10 -0.32
CA ASP A 444 -9.40 -10.40 -0.37
C ASP A 444 -9.67 -11.67 -1.21
N PRO A 445 -10.18 -12.78 -0.64
CA PRO A 445 -10.44 -13.98 -1.43
C PRO A 445 -11.74 -13.91 -2.26
N ASN A 446 -12.51 -12.82 -2.15
CA ASN A 446 -13.80 -12.70 -2.84
C ASN A 446 -13.65 -12.29 -4.32
N TYR A 447 -12.53 -11.66 -4.66
CA TYR A 447 -12.25 -11.11 -5.99
C TYR A 447 -13.34 -10.17 -6.54
N THR A 448 -13.99 -9.42 -5.64
CA THR A 448 -15.19 -8.63 -5.94
C THR A 448 -14.84 -7.20 -6.33
N LEU A 449 -15.71 -6.58 -7.13
CA LEU A 449 -15.69 -5.16 -7.45
C LEU A 449 -16.44 -4.36 -6.37
N TRP A 450 -15.85 -4.24 -5.18
CA TRP A 450 -16.47 -3.50 -4.08
C TRP A 450 -16.61 -2.02 -4.39
N ASN A 451 -17.66 -1.38 -3.84
CA ASN A 451 -17.83 0.08 -3.85
C ASN A 451 -17.80 0.74 -5.24
N ALA A 452 -18.11 -0.02 -6.30
CA ALA A 452 -18.06 0.45 -7.67
C ALA A 452 -19.01 1.63 -7.96
N ASP A 453 -20.08 1.75 -7.18
CA ASP A 453 -21.11 2.78 -7.22
C ASP A 453 -20.60 4.15 -6.77
N ALA A 454 -19.53 4.20 -5.96
CA ALA A 454 -18.89 5.45 -5.55
C ALA A 454 -18.10 6.13 -6.67
N TYR A 455 -17.80 5.40 -7.76
CA TYR A 455 -17.07 5.91 -8.91
C TYR A 455 -18.03 6.03 -10.09
N LEU A 456 -18.24 7.24 -10.62
CA LEU A 456 -19.18 7.44 -11.74
C LEU A 456 -18.51 7.20 -13.10
N THR A 457 -17.19 7.32 -13.14
CA THR A 457 -16.37 7.14 -14.36
C THR A 457 -15.06 6.41 -14.04
N GLY A 458 -14.28 6.10 -15.08
CA GLY A 458 -12.92 5.55 -14.95
C GLY A 458 -12.81 4.07 -15.26
N ASP A 459 -11.56 3.59 -15.33
CA ASP A 459 -11.22 2.18 -15.55
C ASP A 459 -11.31 1.46 -14.21
N LYS A 460 -12.26 0.52 -14.05
CA LYS A 460 -12.51 -0.18 -12.78
C LYS A 460 -12.21 -1.67 -12.88
N PHE A 461 -11.49 -2.19 -11.89
CA PHE A 461 -11.15 -3.60 -11.79
C PHE A 461 -11.41 -4.10 -10.37
N PRO A 462 -11.90 -5.36 -10.22
CA PRO A 462 -12.18 -5.92 -8.91
C PRO A 462 -10.90 -6.11 -8.10
N ASN A 463 -11.01 -6.42 -6.81
CA ASN A 463 -9.93 -7.10 -6.07
C ASN A 463 -9.65 -8.47 -6.70
N THR A 464 -8.44 -9.04 -6.68
CA THR A 464 -7.36 -8.87 -5.68
C THR A 464 -6.02 -8.77 -6.39
N GLY A 465 -5.10 -7.97 -5.86
CA GLY A 465 -3.78 -7.80 -6.47
C GLY A 465 -2.97 -6.66 -5.88
N TYR A 466 -1.96 -6.22 -6.63
CA TYR A 466 -1.13 -5.07 -6.30
C TYR A 466 -0.92 -4.20 -7.54
N THR A 467 -0.53 -2.94 -7.30
CA THR A 467 -0.17 -2.01 -8.39
C THR A 467 1.34 -2.00 -8.55
N ARG A 468 1.83 -2.20 -9.77
CA ARG A 468 3.25 -2.04 -10.12
C ARG A 468 3.43 -0.81 -10.99
N VAL A 469 4.39 0.04 -10.63
CA VAL A 469 4.71 1.27 -11.36
C VAL A 469 6.15 1.21 -11.82
N SER A 470 6.36 1.24 -13.14
CA SER A 470 7.67 1.35 -13.78
C SER A 470 7.89 2.77 -14.25
N VAL A 471 8.97 3.41 -13.78
CA VAL A 471 9.31 4.79 -14.12
C VAL A 471 10.59 4.80 -14.92
N SER A 472 10.58 5.52 -16.03
CA SER A 472 11.74 5.78 -16.88
C SER A 472 11.81 7.26 -17.23
N PRO A 473 12.95 7.76 -17.77
CA PRO A 473 13.06 9.16 -18.16
C PRO A 473 12.00 9.65 -19.14
N ASN A 474 11.37 8.72 -19.89
CA ASN A 474 10.44 9.05 -20.97
C ASN A 474 8.99 8.65 -20.69
N GLN A 475 8.74 7.84 -19.66
CA GLN A 475 7.40 7.33 -19.37
C GLN A 475 7.26 6.81 -17.95
N VAL A 476 6.07 6.95 -17.38
CA VAL A 476 5.55 6.14 -16.26
C VAL A 476 4.57 5.11 -16.80
N LYS A 477 4.77 3.84 -16.48
CA LYS A 477 3.84 2.74 -16.79
C LYS A 477 3.27 2.20 -15.48
N VAL A 478 1.95 2.05 -15.42
CA VAL A 478 1.23 1.51 -14.27
C VAL A 478 0.51 0.24 -14.70
N ASP A 479 0.76 -0.85 -14.00
CA ASP A 479 0.15 -2.16 -14.20
C ASP A 479 -0.69 -2.53 -12.97
N TYR A 480 -1.91 -3.01 -13.20
CA TYR A 480 -2.65 -3.75 -12.18
C TYR A 480 -2.37 -5.24 -12.31
N VAL A 481 -1.67 -5.82 -11.33
CA VAL A 481 -1.30 -7.24 -11.32
C VAL A 481 -2.24 -8.00 -10.41
N ARG A 482 -3.01 -8.92 -10.99
CA ARG A 482 -4.01 -9.74 -10.30
C ARG A 482 -3.38 -10.93 -9.62
N THR A 483 -3.96 -11.33 -8.50
CA THR A 483 -3.53 -12.51 -7.75
C THR A 483 -4.72 -13.36 -7.38
N TYR A 484 -4.52 -14.68 -7.47
CA TYR A 484 -5.51 -15.68 -7.13
C TYR A 484 -4.89 -16.77 -6.26
N LEU A 485 -5.71 -17.39 -5.42
CA LEU A 485 -5.39 -18.66 -4.80
C LEU A 485 -5.27 -19.73 -5.89
N GLN A 486 -4.39 -20.70 -5.67
CA GLN A 486 -4.17 -21.79 -6.63
C GLN A 486 -5.45 -22.54 -6.99
N LYS A 487 -6.34 -22.75 -6.01
CA LYS A 487 -7.64 -23.42 -6.22
C LYS A 487 -8.63 -22.60 -7.06
N ASP A 488 -8.40 -21.29 -7.20
CA ASP A 488 -9.28 -20.36 -7.90
C ASP A 488 -8.75 -19.95 -9.28
N GLU A 489 -7.55 -20.44 -9.66
CA GLU A 489 -6.98 -20.23 -11.00
C GLU A 489 -7.77 -21.03 -12.06
N GLY A 490 -7.89 -20.46 -13.26
CA GLY A 490 -8.66 -21.04 -14.36
C GLY A 490 -8.68 -20.13 -15.59
N PRO A 491 -9.51 -20.43 -16.61
CA PRO A 491 -9.65 -19.56 -17.78
C PRO A 491 -10.00 -18.12 -17.37
N GLY A 492 -9.13 -17.15 -17.71
CA GLY A 492 -9.30 -15.73 -17.36
C GLY A 492 -9.01 -15.37 -15.90
N LYS A 493 -8.45 -16.28 -15.10
CA LYS A 493 -7.97 -16.04 -13.73
C LYS A 493 -6.60 -16.67 -13.57
N VAL A 494 -5.56 -15.90 -13.89
CA VAL A 494 -4.17 -16.38 -13.86
C VAL A 494 -3.39 -15.61 -12.82
N HIS A 495 -2.77 -16.31 -11.87
CA HIS A 495 -1.98 -15.64 -10.83
C HIS A 495 -0.80 -14.86 -11.46
N GLY A 496 -0.72 -13.56 -11.16
CA GLY A 496 0.32 -12.68 -11.67
C GLY A 496 0.04 -12.08 -13.05
N GLU A 497 -1.17 -12.25 -13.59
CA GLU A 497 -1.55 -11.58 -14.84
C GLU A 497 -1.67 -10.06 -14.67
N VAL A 498 -1.27 -9.32 -15.69
CA VAL A 498 -1.53 -7.88 -15.77
C VAL A 498 -2.92 -7.69 -16.36
N ALA A 499 -3.91 -7.39 -15.51
CA ALA A 499 -5.29 -7.18 -15.95
C ALA A 499 -5.49 -5.85 -16.66
N PHE A 500 -4.67 -4.85 -16.35
CA PHE A 500 -4.74 -3.53 -16.97
C PHE A 500 -3.39 -2.83 -16.93
N THR A 501 -3.14 -2.02 -17.95
CA THR A 501 -1.94 -1.18 -18.08
C THR A 501 -2.32 0.20 -18.60
N TYR A 502 -1.72 1.25 -18.06
CA TYR A 502 -1.70 2.56 -18.70
C TYR A 502 -0.33 3.23 -18.59
N THR A 503 -0.12 4.28 -19.38
CA THR A 503 1.13 5.03 -19.41
C THR A 503 0.90 6.53 -19.35
N LEU A 504 1.84 7.26 -18.73
CA LEU A 504 1.93 8.71 -18.71
C LEU A 504 3.29 9.15 -19.29
N PRO A 505 3.35 10.21 -20.11
CA PRO A 505 4.59 10.69 -20.75
C PRO A 505 5.54 11.42 -19.79
#